data_AF-A0A947VDT0-F1
#
_entry.id   AF-A0A947VDT0-F1
#
_cell.length_a   1.000
_cell.length_b   1.000
_cell.length_c   1.000
_cell.angle_alpha   90.00
_cell.angle_beta   90.00
_cell.angle_gamma   90.00
#
_symmetry.space_group_name_H-M   'P 1'
#
loop_
_entity.id
_entity.type
_entity.pdbx_description
1 polymer ?
#
loop_
_entity_poly.entity_id
_entity_poly.type
_entity_poly.pdbx_seq_one_letter_code
_entity_poly.pdbx_strand_id
1 'polypeptide(L)' 'MKTKEEHLYQGRLNSIKGEYKKAIEEYKKALEIDPNYKPAKVNLSLIAYMKGPLNKDRIPSPKYMKLPMKKIHVKKEVKP' A
#
# COMPACT_ATOMS: atom_id res chain seq x y z
N MET A 1 -10.36 14.22 -9.99
CA MET A 1 -9.46 13.84 -8.87
C MET A 1 -9.38 12.32 -8.81
N LYS A 2 -8.21 11.76 -8.49
CA LYS A 2 -8.07 10.31 -8.34
C LYS A 2 -8.83 9.82 -7.10
N THR A 3 -9.37 8.60 -7.13
CA THR A 3 -10.05 8.00 -5.97
C THR A 3 -9.04 7.42 -4.97
N LYS A 4 -9.50 7.08 -3.76
CA LYS A 4 -8.68 6.39 -2.75
C LYS A 4 -8.16 5.04 -3.26
N GLU A 5 -8.93 4.33 -4.08
CA GLU A 5 -8.53 3.06 -4.72
C GLU A 5 -7.40 3.27 -5.73
N GLU A 6 -7.48 4.34 -6.54
CA GLU A 6 -6.45 4.65 -7.52
C GLU A 6 -5.13 5.05 -6.85
N HIS A 7 -5.21 5.87 -5.80
CA HIS A 7 -4.05 6.21 -4.97
C HIS A 7 -3.45 4.98 -4.28
N LEU A 8 -4.27 4.07 -3.74
CA LEU A 8 -3.79 2.78 -3.23
C LEU A 8 -3.09 1.96 -4.30
N TYR A 9 -3.65 1.90 -5.50
CA TYR A 9 -3.09 1.13 -6.60
C TYR A 9 -1.71 1.67 -7.03
N GLN A 10 -1.59 2.99 -7.22
CA GLN A 10 -0.32 3.66 -7.52
C GLN A 10 0.71 3.45 -6.41
N GLY A 11 0.28 3.56 -5.15
CA GLY A 11 1.16 3.29 -4.01
C GLY A 11 1.72 1.87 -4.05
N ARG A 12 0.91 0.86 -4.39
CA ARG A 12 1.37 -0.54 -4.53
C ARG A 12 2.36 -0.71 -5.67
N LEU A 13 2.12 -0.08 -6.82
CA LEU A 13 3.05 -0.12 -7.96
C LEU A 13 4.40 0.48 -7.58
N ASN A 14 4.41 1.63 -6.92
CA ASN A 14 5.64 2.27 -6.45
C ASN A 14 6.34 1.42 -5.39
N SER A 15 5.60 0.75 -4.50
CA SER A 15 6.17 -0.16 -3.51
C SER A 15 6.87 -1.36 -4.15
N ILE A 16 6.29 -1.93 -5.23
CA ILE A 16 6.90 -3.05 -5.97
C ILE A 16 8.18 -2.61 -6.69
N LYS A 17 8.22 -1.36 -7.16
CA LYS A 17 9.40 -0.75 -7.79
C LYS A 17 10.49 -0.35 -6.78
N GLY A 18 10.28 -0.53 -5.48
CA GLY A 18 11.18 -0.05 -4.43
C GLY A 18 11.13 1.47 -4.20
N GLU A 19 10.23 2.18 -4.89
CA GLU A 19 10.03 3.62 -4.76
C GLU A 19 9.19 3.96 -3.52
N TYR A 20 9.65 3.55 -2.35
CA TYR A 20 8.87 3.61 -1.10
C TYR A 20 8.42 5.02 -0.71
N LYS A 21 9.19 6.07 -1.05
CA LYS A 21 8.79 7.46 -0.79
C LYS A 21 7.51 7.82 -1.56
N LYS A 22 7.48 7.54 -2.87
CA LYS A 22 6.31 7.74 -3.73
C LYS A 22 5.13 6.85 -3.30
N ALA A 23 5.42 5.62 -2.88
CA ALA A 23 4.39 4.71 -2.36
C ALA A 23 3.69 5.28 -1.11
N ILE A 24 4.47 5.82 -0.16
CA ILE A 24 3.95 6.45 1.05
C ILE A 24 3.06 7.66 0.73
N GLU A 25 3.51 8.53 -0.19
CA GLU A 25 2.73 9.70 -0.60
C GLU A 25 1.37 9.33 -1.19
N GLU A 26 1.34 8.33 -2.08
CA GLU A 26 0.09 7.86 -2.67
C GLU A 26 -0.84 7.22 -1.62
N TYR A 27 -0.32 6.46 -0.66
CA TYR A 27 -1.14 5.95 0.44
C TYR A 27 -1.66 7.04 1.37
N LYS A 28 -0.91 8.12 1.60
CA LYS A 28 -1.39 9.27 2.38
C LYS A 28 -2.56 9.96 1.67
N LYS A 29 -2.46 10.20 0.36
CA LYS A 29 -3.58 10.76 -0.43
C LYS A 29 -4.83 9.87 -0.37
N ALA A 30 -4.66 8.55 -0.39
CA ALA A 30 -5.79 7.64 -0.20
C ALA A 30 -6.46 7.81 1.19
N LEU A 31 -5.69 8.12 2.23
CA LEU A 31 -6.18 8.39 3.58
C LEU A 31 -6.73 9.82 3.76
N GLU A 32 -6.28 10.78 2.96
CA GLU A 32 -6.90 12.12 2.91
C GLU A 32 -8.31 12.05 2.34
N ILE A 33 -8.55 11.17 1.36
CA ILE A 33 -9.88 10.94 0.78
C ILE A 33 -10.76 10.11 1.72
N ASP A 34 -10.21 9.05 2.32
CA ASP A 34 -10.90 8.22 3.30
C ASP A 34 -9.97 7.89 4.47
N PRO A 35 -10.08 8.64 5.58
CA PRO A 35 -9.26 8.43 6.76
C PRO A 35 -9.36 7.04 7.38
N ASN A 36 -10.39 6.26 7.05
CA ASN A 36 -10.63 4.91 7.53
C ASN A 36 -10.27 3.83 6.52
N TYR A 37 -9.63 4.19 5.40
CA TYR A 37 -9.27 3.27 4.34
C TYR A 37 -8.18 2.28 4.77
N LYS A 38 -8.64 1.14 5.32
CA LYS A 38 -7.80 0.07 5.85
C LYS A 38 -6.69 -0.38 4.90
N PRO A 39 -6.92 -0.54 3.57
CA PRO A 39 -5.86 -0.95 2.66
C PRO A 39 -4.65 0.01 2.63
N ALA A 40 -4.88 1.32 2.66
CA ALA A 40 -3.79 2.30 2.65
C ALA A 40 -3.00 2.28 3.97
N LYS A 41 -3.70 2.16 5.11
CA LYS A 41 -3.05 2.00 6.43
C LYS A 41 -2.17 0.75 6.48
N VAL A 42 -2.67 -0.38 5.97
CA VAL A 42 -1.92 -1.66 5.96
C VAL A 42 -0.65 -1.55 5.13
N ASN A 43 -0.72 -0.97 3.92
CA ASN A 43 0.47 -0.87 3.08
C ASN A 43 1.49 0.15 3.63
N LEU A 44 1.05 1.24 4.28
CA LEU A 44 1.96 2.16 4.98
C LEU A 44 2.70 1.46 6.13
N SER A 45 1.98 0.69 6.94
CA SER A 45 2.58 -0.11 8.02
C SER A 45 3.58 -1.13 7.48
N LEU A 46 3.30 -1.77 6.34
CA LEU A 46 4.22 -2.69 5.69
C LEU A 46 5.50 -1.98 5.23
N ILE A 47 5.40 -0.81 4.60
CA ILE A 47 6.58 -0.05 4.19
C ILE A 47 7.41 0.42 5.39
N ALA A 48 6.75 0.87 6.47
CA ALA A 48 7.44 1.25 7.70
C ALA A 48 8.17 0.05 8.33
N TYR A 49 7.57 -1.14 8.28
CA TYR A 49 8.20 -2.40 8.71
C TYR A 49 9.42 -2.75 7.85
N MET A 50 9.31 -2.64 6.52
CA MET A 50 10.41 -2.92 5.58
C MET A 50 11.58 -1.93 5.69
N LYS A 51 11.34 -0.71 6.16
CA LYS A 51 12.37 0.34 6.30
C LYS A 51 13.02 0.44 7.68
N GLY A 52 12.40 -0.13 8.72
CA GLY A 52 13.03 -0.21 10.03
C GLY A 52 14.21 -1.18 10.00
N PRO A 53 15.21 -1.07 10.90
CA PRO A 53 16.04 -2.22 11.22
C PRO A 53 15.05 -3.34 11.60
N LEU A 54 15.24 -4.54 11.05
CA LEU A 54 14.40 -5.71 11.30
C LEU A 54 14.32 -6.00 12.81
N ASN A 55 13.48 -5.26 13.54
CA ASN A 55 12.97 -5.67 14.83
C ASN A 55 11.87 -6.67 14.51
N LYS A 56 12.37 -7.91 14.37
CA LYS A 56 11.75 -9.24 14.45
C LYS A 56 10.47 -9.29 15.31
N ASP A 57 10.30 -8.35 16.23
CA ASP A 57 9.24 -8.26 17.22
C ASP A 57 8.02 -7.44 16.80
N ARG A 58 8.09 -6.63 15.72
CA ARG A 58 6.90 -5.95 15.15
C ARG A 58 6.21 -6.83 14.12
N ILE A 59 5.72 -7.98 14.56
CA ILE A 59 4.85 -8.83 13.75
C ILE A 59 3.58 -8.02 13.42
N PRO A 60 3.22 -7.80 12.15
CA PRO A 60 1.94 -7.21 11.80
C PRO A 60 0.85 -8.04 12.46
N SER A 61 -0.10 -7.42 13.18
CA SER A 61 -1.10 -8.17 13.94
C SER A 61 -1.69 -9.29 13.05
N PRO A 62 -1.83 -10.53 13.53
CA PRO A 62 -2.23 -11.69 12.71
C PRO A 62 -3.52 -11.45 11.88
N LYS A 63 -4.35 -10.50 12.32
CA LYS A 63 -5.54 -10.02 11.64
C LYS A 63 -5.29 -9.50 10.21
N TYR A 64 -4.13 -8.91 9.93
CA TYR A 64 -3.81 -8.32 8.61
C TYR A 64 -3.08 -9.27 7.67
N MET A 65 -2.42 -10.31 8.20
CA MET A 65 -1.71 -11.33 7.42
C MET A 65 -2.67 -12.36 6.80
N LYS A 66 -3.87 -12.53 7.38
CA LYS A 66 -4.91 -13.45 6.92
C LYS A 66 -5.76 -12.92 5.75
N LEU A 67 -5.56 -11.69 5.30
CA LEU A 67 -6.27 -11.18 4.13
C LEU A 67 -5.71 -11.86 2.89
N PRO A 68 -6.52 -12.62 2.13
CA PRO A 68 -6.04 -13.19 0.89
C PRO A 68 -5.59 -12.04 0.01
N MET A 69 -4.29 -11.98 -0.30
CA MET A 69 -3.77 -11.14 -1.35
C MET A 69 -4.40 -11.62 -2.65
N LYS A 70 -5.62 -11.16 -2.97
CA LYS A 70 -6.21 -11.34 -4.29
C LYS A 70 -5.16 -10.80 -5.24
N LYS A 71 -4.61 -11.69 -6.07
CA LYS A 71 -3.75 -11.34 -7.20
C LYS A 71 -4.55 -10.33 -8.02
N ILE A 72 -4.30 -9.04 -7.79
CA ILE A 72 -4.83 -7.99 -8.65
C ILE A 72 -4.07 -8.22 -9.95
N HIS A 73 -4.71 -8.92 -10.88
CA HIS A 73 -4.29 -8.95 -12.25
C HIS A 73 -4.36 -7.50 -12.71
N VAL A 74 -3.21 -6.84 -12.66
CA VAL A 74 -3.01 -5.58 -13.33
C VAL A 74 -3.21 -5.87 -14.80
N LYS A 75 -4.43 -5.69 -15.30
CA LYS A 75 -4.62 -5.46 -16.72
C LYS A 75 -3.84 -4.19 -17.01
N LYS A 76 -2.66 -4.36 -17.61
CA LYS A 76 -1.92 -3.27 -18.23
C LYS A 76 -2.81 -2.75 -19.36
N GLU A 77 -3.72 -1.83 -19.07
CA GLU A 77 -4.25 -0.97 -20.10
C GLU A 77 -3.20 0.10 -20.36
N VAL A 78 -2.22 -0.28 -21.20
CA VAL A 78 -1.49 0.70 -22.00
C VAL A 78 -2.47 1.06 -23.12
N LYS A 79 -3.15 2.20 -22.99
CA LYS A 79 -3.83 2.79 -24.14
C LYS A 79 -2.89 3.82 -24.77
N PRO A 80 -2.60 3.70 -26.08
CA PRO A 80 -1.93 4.75 -26.84
C PRO A 80 -2.80 6.01 -26.94
#